data_AF-A0AA85BZZ1-F1
#
_entry.id   AF-A0AA85BZZ1-F1
#
_cell.length_a   1.000
_cell.length_b   1.000
_cell.length_c   1.000
_cell.angle_alpha   90.00
_cell.angle_beta   90.00
_cell.angle_gamma   90.00
#
_symmetry.space_group_name_H-M   'P 1'
#
loop_
_entity.id
_entity.type
_entity.pdbx_description
1 polymer ?
#
loop_
_entity_poly.entity_id
_entity_poly.type
_entity_poly.pdbx_seq_one_letter_code
_entity_poly.pdbx_strand_id
1 'polypeptide(L)'
;MAGETGVKSVLSALTLAFFTDSGWWDVDYSVAAEWHYGKDLGCNFVMGSCYAYMARMKQAGKSIEPYCDETGSLTCYHKNAFGICAMGKYKGLLPPEEQYFKGYPNVGGTGTLTDRCPTVQPMETFFKERFMTYCDHRLNIPLAQRGNMFGQAFGNKSICIPHMGAWRAEMNGKLTQDPRVKATCHDYKCSRTVQIVVDGETFPCISGIAKIKTRRIDGNAICPDMNDVCRAYRK
;
A
#
# COMPACT_ATOMS: atom_id res chain seq x y z
N MET A 1 -11.15 -14.78 -7.12
CA MET A 1 -11.46 -14.17 -8.42
C MET A 1 -12.04 -12.80 -8.15
N ALA A 2 -11.36 -11.72 -8.54
CA ALA A 2 -11.88 -10.35 -8.42
C ALA A 2 -12.41 -9.88 -9.78
N GLY A 3 -13.40 -8.99 -9.81
CA GLY A 3 -14.01 -8.46 -11.04
C GLY A 3 -13.19 -7.40 -11.76
N GLU A 4 -11.91 -7.23 -11.40
CA GLU A 4 -11.03 -6.18 -11.93
C GLU A 4 -9.83 -6.82 -12.64
N THR A 5 -9.49 -6.28 -13.82
CA THR A 5 -8.34 -6.69 -14.62
C THR A 5 -7.21 -5.65 -14.50
N GLY A 6 -5.95 -6.06 -14.71
CA GLY A 6 -4.80 -5.16 -14.60
C GLY A 6 -4.19 -5.02 -13.20
N VAL A 7 -4.83 -5.60 -12.18
CA VAL A 7 -4.25 -5.82 -10.85
C VAL A 7 -3.58 -7.20 -10.74
N LYS A 8 -2.60 -7.35 -9.86
CA LYS A 8 -1.95 -8.64 -9.58
C LYS A 8 -3.02 -9.63 -9.11
N SER A 9 -3.30 -10.62 -9.95
CA SER A 9 -4.24 -11.69 -9.63
C SER A 9 -3.59 -12.70 -8.69
N VAL A 10 -4.34 -13.13 -7.68
CA VAL A 10 -3.89 -14.07 -6.66
C VAL A 10 -4.85 -15.25 -6.64
N LEU A 11 -4.32 -16.46 -6.82
CA LEU A 11 -5.06 -17.70 -6.58
C LEU A 11 -5.11 -17.94 -5.07
N SER A 12 -6.11 -17.36 -4.40
CA SER A 12 -6.26 -17.42 -2.96
C SER A 12 -7.02 -18.67 -2.51
N ALA A 13 -6.87 -19.01 -1.22
CA ALA A 13 -7.65 -20.09 -0.59
C ALA A 13 -9.17 -19.87 -0.74
N LEU A 14 -9.64 -18.62 -0.79
CA LEU A 14 -11.06 -18.31 -1.05
C LEU A 14 -11.51 -18.77 -2.45
N THR A 15 -10.65 -18.63 -3.46
CA THR A 15 -10.96 -19.09 -4.83
C THR A 15 -10.91 -20.62 -4.90
N LEU A 16 -9.95 -21.25 -4.20
CA LEU A 16 -9.84 -22.70 -4.12
C LEU A 16 -11.02 -23.35 -3.37
N ALA A 17 -11.52 -22.70 -2.32
CA ALA A 17 -12.74 -23.10 -1.61
C ALA A 17 -13.95 -23.14 -2.53
N PHE A 18 -14.16 -22.10 -3.35
CA PHE A 18 -15.21 -22.11 -4.36
C PHE A 18 -15.12 -23.31 -5.32
N PHE A 19 -13.91 -23.69 -5.76
CA PHE A 19 -13.72 -24.87 -6.62
C PHE A 19 -13.95 -26.20 -5.90
N THR A 20 -13.70 -26.27 -4.60
CA THR A 20 -14.02 -27.44 -3.78
C THR A 20 -15.54 -27.57 -3.63
N ASP A 21 -16.21 -26.48 -3.30
CA ASP A 21 -17.65 -26.45 -3.04
C ASP A 21 -18.49 -26.67 -4.31
N SER A 22 -17.93 -26.41 -5.50
CA SER A 22 -18.61 -26.73 -6.76
C SER A 22 -18.71 -28.23 -7.04
N GLY A 23 -17.90 -29.06 -6.37
CA GLY A 23 -17.84 -30.51 -6.56
C GLY A 23 -17.22 -30.95 -7.88
N TRP A 24 -16.66 -30.03 -8.68
CA TRP A 24 -16.04 -30.35 -9.97
C TRP A 24 -14.55 -30.67 -9.87
N TRP A 25 -13.90 -30.29 -8.77
CA TRP A 25 -12.44 -30.35 -8.63
C TRP A 25 -12.05 -30.95 -7.29
N ASP A 26 -11.01 -31.79 -7.31
CA ASP A 26 -10.21 -32.09 -6.13
C ASP A 26 -9.09 -31.05 -6.05
N VAL A 27 -9.05 -30.28 -4.96
CA VAL A 27 -8.30 -29.02 -4.89
C VAL A 27 -7.14 -29.14 -3.91
N ASP A 28 -5.92 -28.93 -4.42
CA ASP A 28 -4.73 -28.80 -3.58
C ASP A 28 -4.63 -27.37 -3.01
N TYR A 29 -4.92 -27.22 -1.71
CA TYR A 29 -4.82 -25.92 -1.04
C TYR A 29 -3.38 -25.46 -0.80
N SER A 30 -2.37 -26.32 -0.98
CA SER A 30 -0.97 -25.95 -0.78
C SER A 30 -0.47 -24.92 -1.80
N VAL A 31 -1.15 -24.82 -2.95
CA VAL A 31 -0.83 -23.82 -3.99
C VAL A 31 -1.48 -22.45 -3.73
N ALA A 32 -2.25 -22.30 -2.65
CA ALA A 32 -2.91 -21.05 -2.31
C ALA A 32 -1.88 -19.95 -2.03
N ALA A 33 -1.94 -18.88 -2.82
CA ALA A 33 -1.16 -17.68 -2.57
C ALA A 33 -1.80 -16.83 -1.45
N GLU A 34 -0.96 -16.12 -0.70
CA GLU A 34 -1.42 -15.26 0.40
C GLU A 34 -2.27 -14.09 -0.14
N TRP A 35 -3.48 -13.96 0.40
CA TRP A 35 -4.41 -12.87 0.08
C TRP A 35 -4.46 -11.88 1.23
N HIS A 36 -3.94 -10.67 1.00
CA HIS A 36 -3.82 -9.66 2.05
C HIS A 36 -5.07 -8.80 2.23
N TYR A 37 -5.89 -8.62 1.19
CA TYR A 37 -7.08 -7.77 1.27
C TYR A 37 -8.11 -8.36 2.24
N GLY A 38 -8.45 -7.64 3.30
CA GLY A 38 -9.41 -8.10 4.32
C GLY A 38 -8.85 -9.08 5.36
N LYS A 39 -7.58 -9.51 5.24
CA LYS A 39 -6.98 -10.49 6.14
C LYS A 39 -6.88 -9.93 7.57
N ASP A 40 -7.37 -10.68 8.54
CA ASP A 40 -7.34 -10.35 9.97
C ASP A 40 -8.00 -9.01 10.35
N LEU A 41 -8.86 -8.44 9.48
CA LEU A 41 -9.56 -7.18 9.74
C LEU A 41 -10.86 -7.33 10.56
N GLY A 42 -11.32 -8.57 10.72
CA GLY A 42 -12.45 -8.96 11.58
C GLY A 42 -13.83 -8.57 11.04
N CYS A 43 -14.88 -8.91 11.79
CA CYS A 43 -16.27 -8.77 11.33
C CYS A 43 -16.67 -7.32 11.01
N ASN A 44 -16.07 -6.33 11.67
CA ASN A 44 -16.42 -4.92 11.41
C ASN A 44 -16.05 -4.48 10.00
N PHE A 45 -14.99 -5.04 9.41
CA PHE A 45 -14.61 -4.79 8.03
C PHE A 45 -15.65 -5.34 7.03
N VAL A 46 -16.22 -6.51 7.31
CA VAL A 46 -17.17 -7.19 6.40
C VAL A 46 -18.61 -6.71 6.60
N MET A 47 -19.01 -6.45 7.84
CA MET A 47 -20.40 -6.17 8.21
C MET A 47 -20.72 -4.67 8.31
N GLY A 48 -19.70 -3.82 8.47
CA GLY A 48 -19.86 -2.37 8.56
C GLY A 48 -19.56 -1.68 7.22
N SER A 49 -19.89 -0.40 7.11
CA SER A 49 -19.42 0.40 5.98
C SER A 49 -17.90 0.64 6.08
N CYS A 50 -17.24 0.84 4.95
CA CYS A 50 -15.82 1.19 4.92
C CYS A 50 -15.50 2.43 5.77
N TYR A 51 -16.42 3.41 5.85
CA TYR A 51 -16.24 4.56 6.71
C TYR A 51 -16.34 4.21 8.20
N ALA A 52 -17.28 3.36 8.61
CA ALA A 52 -17.36 2.90 9.99
C ALA A 52 -16.08 2.16 10.41
N TYR A 53 -15.56 1.31 9.52
CA TYR A 53 -14.27 0.64 9.72
C TYR A 53 -13.12 1.66 9.83
N MET A 54 -12.98 2.58 8.86
CA MET A 54 -11.92 3.60 8.88
C MET A 54 -11.97 4.46 10.14
N ALA A 55 -13.16 4.89 10.57
CA ALA A 55 -13.33 5.68 11.78
C ALA A 55 -12.83 4.93 13.02
N ARG A 56 -13.18 3.65 13.14
CA ARG A 56 -12.73 2.79 14.25
C ARG A 56 -11.21 2.57 14.23
N MET A 57 -10.63 2.32 13.05
CA MET A 57 -9.18 2.12 12.92
C MET A 57 -8.39 3.39 13.27
N LYS A 58 -8.86 4.56 12.84
CA LYS A 58 -8.26 5.86 13.23
C LYS A 58 -8.33 6.09 14.74
N GLN A 59 -9.49 5.82 15.37
CA GLN A 59 -9.63 5.94 16.82
C GLN A 59 -8.67 5.02 17.58
N ALA A 60 -8.37 3.84 17.02
CA ALA A 60 -7.42 2.89 17.57
C ALA A 60 -5.95 3.18 17.19
N GLY A 61 -5.67 4.23 16.42
CA GLY A 61 -4.32 4.52 15.91
C GLY A 61 -3.77 3.43 14.98
N LYS A 62 -4.64 2.68 14.29
CA LYS A 62 -4.28 1.59 13.39
C LYS A 62 -4.44 2.00 11.92
N SER A 63 -3.79 1.25 11.02
CA SER A 63 -3.92 1.44 9.57
C SER A 63 -5.38 1.31 9.12
N ILE A 64 -5.80 2.19 8.21
CA ILE A 64 -7.13 2.15 7.58
C ILE A 64 -7.15 1.30 6.31
N GLU A 65 -6.03 0.64 5.97
CA GLU A 65 -5.96 -0.29 4.84
C GLU A 65 -7.11 -1.31 4.90
N PRO A 66 -7.67 -1.68 3.72
CA PRO A 66 -7.25 -1.30 2.37
C PRO A 66 -7.80 0.06 1.88
N TYR A 67 -8.50 0.80 2.74
CA TYR A 67 -9.11 2.07 2.40
C TYR A 67 -8.14 3.24 2.57
N CYS A 68 -8.57 4.40 2.09
CA CYS A 68 -7.86 5.67 2.20
C CYS A 68 -8.86 6.83 2.33
N ASP A 69 -8.42 7.98 2.81
CA ASP A 69 -9.31 9.12 3.09
C ASP A 69 -8.77 10.47 2.59
N GLU A 70 -7.64 10.46 1.88
CA GLU A 70 -7.02 11.66 1.32
C GLU A 70 -6.81 11.52 -0.19
N THR A 71 -7.66 12.18 -0.96
CA THR A 71 -7.65 12.17 -2.42
C THR A 71 -6.27 12.39 -3.00
N GLY A 72 -5.82 11.47 -3.86
CA GLY A 72 -4.57 11.61 -4.59
C GLY A 72 -3.31 11.41 -3.75
N SER A 73 -3.43 11.09 -2.47
CA SER A 73 -2.30 10.67 -1.65
C SER A 73 -1.75 9.33 -2.12
N LEU A 74 -0.43 9.16 -2.03
CA LEU A 74 0.30 7.96 -2.38
C LEU A 74 0.64 7.22 -1.11
N THR A 75 -0.01 6.10 -0.87
CA THR A 75 0.06 5.37 0.40
C THR A 75 0.30 3.89 0.18
N CYS A 76 0.83 3.21 1.21
CA CYS A 76 1.01 1.78 1.18
C CYS A 76 -0.32 1.05 1.13
N TYR A 77 -0.32 -0.08 0.42
CA TYR A 77 -1.37 -1.09 0.48
C TYR A 77 -0.75 -2.49 0.33
N HIS A 78 -1.32 -3.49 0.98
CA HIS A 78 -0.84 -4.88 0.96
C HIS A 78 0.61 -5.06 1.45
N LYS A 79 1.14 -4.12 2.24
CA LYS A 79 2.51 -4.10 2.80
C LYS A 79 3.65 -3.98 1.76
N ASN A 80 3.47 -4.48 0.54
CA ASN A 80 4.51 -4.55 -0.50
C ASN A 80 4.17 -3.74 -1.77
N ALA A 81 3.16 -2.88 -1.71
CA ALA A 81 2.81 -1.98 -2.80
C ALA A 81 2.44 -0.60 -2.27
N PHE A 82 2.56 0.42 -3.12
CA PHE A 82 1.95 1.72 -2.87
C PHE A 82 1.18 2.18 -4.09
N GLY A 83 0.11 2.92 -3.88
CA GLY A 83 -0.77 3.36 -4.94
C GLY A 83 -1.41 4.68 -4.61
N ILE A 84 -2.34 5.11 -5.45
CA ILE A 84 -3.04 6.39 -5.30
C ILE A 84 -4.37 6.19 -4.59
N CYS A 85 -4.69 7.05 -3.63
CA CYS A 85 -6.01 7.08 -3.04
C CYS A 85 -7.03 7.59 -4.07
N ALA A 86 -7.84 6.68 -4.59
CA ALA A 86 -8.75 6.93 -5.69
C ALA A 86 -10.14 7.28 -5.16
N MET A 87 -10.32 8.55 -4.81
CA MET A 87 -11.59 9.11 -4.39
C MET A 87 -11.79 10.49 -4.98
N GLY A 88 -13.04 10.95 -5.02
CA GLY A 88 -13.36 12.24 -5.64
C GLY A 88 -14.78 12.68 -5.37
N LYS A 89 -15.11 13.84 -5.95
CA LYS A 89 -16.44 14.45 -5.87
C LYS A 89 -17.22 14.19 -7.15
N TYR A 90 -18.41 13.63 -7.02
CA TYR A 90 -19.36 13.38 -8.09
C TYR A 90 -20.20 14.64 -8.38
N LYS A 91 -20.68 14.74 -9.62
CA LYS A 91 -21.58 15.82 -10.05
C LYS A 91 -22.93 15.76 -9.34
N GLY A 92 -23.47 14.56 -9.16
CA GLY A 92 -24.69 14.28 -8.43
C GLY A 92 -24.41 13.64 -7.07
N LEU A 93 -25.48 13.44 -6.29
CA LEU A 93 -25.43 12.65 -5.06
C LEU A 93 -25.17 11.18 -5.39
N LEU A 94 -24.43 10.50 -4.52
CA LEU A 94 -24.31 9.05 -4.57
C LEU A 94 -25.60 8.39 -4.07
N PRO A 95 -25.87 7.13 -4.43
CA PRO A 95 -26.92 6.32 -3.80
C PRO A 95 -26.79 6.33 -2.27
N PRO A 96 -27.88 6.38 -1.49
CA PRO A 96 -27.82 6.45 -0.02
C PRO A 96 -26.89 5.44 0.64
N GLU A 97 -26.83 4.21 0.10
CA GLU A 97 -25.97 3.11 0.54
C GLU A 97 -24.47 3.33 0.29
N GLU A 98 -24.10 4.23 -0.63
CA GLU A 98 -22.73 4.61 -0.99
C GLU A 98 -22.32 5.99 -0.41
N GLN A 99 -23.20 6.65 0.36
CA GLN A 99 -22.94 7.94 0.98
C GLN A 99 -22.16 7.80 2.30
N TYR A 100 -20.86 7.55 2.20
CA TYR A 100 -20.03 7.24 3.36
C TYR A 100 -19.56 8.45 4.17
N PHE A 101 -19.44 9.62 3.55
CA PHE A 101 -18.83 10.79 4.18
C PHE A 101 -19.89 11.76 4.72
N LYS A 102 -19.93 11.92 6.05
CA LYS A 102 -20.88 12.82 6.72
C LYS A 102 -20.76 14.25 6.18
N GLY A 103 -21.87 14.80 5.68
CA GLY A 103 -21.92 16.15 5.10
C GLY A 103 -21.43 16.26 3.65
N TYR A 104 -20.95 15.16 3.07
CA TYR A 104 -20.42 15.09 1.70
C TYR A 104 -21.04 13.92 0.92
N PRO A 105 -22.38 13.95 0.67
CA PRO A 105 -23.12 12.85 0.03
C PRO A 105 -22.75 12.60 -1.45
N ASN A 106 -21.88 13.41 -2.03
CA ASN A 106 -21.34 13.23 -3.37
C ASN A 106 -19.84 12.94 -3.39
N VAL A 107 -19.27 12.48 -2.27
CA VAL A 107 -17.86 12.08 -2.17
C VAL A 107 -17.78 10.58 -1.96
N GLY A 108 -16.92 9.91 -2.73
CA GLY A 108 -16.71 8.48 -2.65
C GLY A 108 -15.47 8.04 -3.43
N GLY A 109 -15.12 6.77 -3.30
CA GLY A 109 -14.14 6.08 -4.12
C GLY A 109 -14.57 6.01 -5.58
N THR A 110 -13.62 5.80 -6.51
CA THR A 110 -13.91 5.77 -7.95
C THR A 110 -14.47 4.44 -8.44
N GLY A 111 -14.20 3.33 -7.74
CA GLY A 111 -14.62 1.98 -8.12
C GLY A 111 -16.06 1.65 -7.73
N THR A 112 -16.87 1.18 -8.69
CA THR A 112 -18.23 0.66 -8.41
C THR A 112 -18.19 -0.75 -7.81
N LEU A 113 -17.19 -1.56 -8.17
CA LEU A 113 -16.99 -2.92 -7.63
C LEU A 113 -16.58 -2.95 -6.14
N THR A 114 -16.24 -1.79 -5.59
CA THR A 114 -15.90 -1.60 -4.18
C THR A 114 -16.97 -0.78 -3.48
N ASP A 115 -18.21 -0.76 -4.00
CA ASP A 115 -19.34 0.01 -3.50
C ASP A 115 -19.02 1.51 -3.34
N ARG A 116 -18.14 2.08 -4.16
CA ARG A 116 -17.58 3.44 -3.98
C ARG A 116 -16.86 3.67 -2.65
N CYS A 117 -16.39 2.62 -1.98
CA CYS A 117 -15.42 2.78 -0.91
C CYS A 117 -14.09 3.31 -1.47
N PRO A 118 -13.45 4.28 -0.79
CA PRO A 118 -12.19 4.84 -1.24
C PRO A 118 -11.05 3.85 -0.98
N THR A 119 -10.53 3.23 -2.04
CA THR A 119 -9.41 2.28 -1.95
C THR A 119 -8.15 2.87 -2.57
N VAL A 120 -7.01 2.32 -2.14
CA VAL A 120 -5.74 2.57 -2.81
C VAL A 120 -5.74 1.80 -4.14
N GLN A 121 -5.54 2.51 -5.25
CA GLN A 121 -5.52 1.93 -6.59
C GLN A 121 -4.11 1.89 -7.17
N PRO A 122 -3.82 0.91 -8.05
CA PRO A 122 -2.56 0.87 -8.76
C PRO A 122 -2.39 2.11 -9.65
N MET A 123 -1.14 2.43 -9.93
CA MET A 123 -0.71 3.51 -10.80
C MET A 123 0.25 2.95 -11.84
N GLU A 124 0.26 3.55 -13.02
CA GLU A 124 1.17 3.19 -14.11
C GLU A 124 2.35 4.17 -14.24
N THR A 125 2.25 5.32 -13.59
CA THR A 125 3.29 6.37 -13.62
C THR A 125 3.51 7.01 -12.25
N PHE A 126 4.75 7.36 -11.95
CA PHE A 126 5.16 8.10 -10.75
C PHE A 126 6.25 9.08 -11.13
N PHE A 127 6.02 10.38 -10.92
CA PHE A 127 6.95 11.46 -11.33
C PHE A 127 7.37 11.38 -12.82
N LYS A 128 6.40 11.08 -13.71
CA LYS A 128 6.57 10.89 -15.16
C LYS A 128 7.36 9.63 -15.56
N GLU A 129 7.78 8.82 -14.60
CA GLU A 129 8.40 7.53 -14.86
C GLU A 129 7.33 6.44 -14.90
N ARG A 130 7.41 5.56 -15.90
CA ARG A 130 6.56 4.36 -15.93
C ARG A 130 7.03 3.40 -14.85
N PHE A 131 6.11 2.94 -14.01
CA PHE A 131 6.40 2.00 -12.93
C PHE A 131 5.20 1.11 -12.62
N MET A 132 5.44 0.01 -11.91
CA MET A 132 4.41 -0.85 -11.34
C MET A 132 4.33 -0.63 -9.83
N THR A 133 3.16 -0.66 -9.23
CA THR A 133 2.97 -0.31 -7.81
C THR A 133 3.60 -1.26 -6.80
N TYR A 134 3.83 -2.50 -7.21
CA TYR A 134 4.45 -3.52 -6.36
C TYR A 134 5.96 -3.30 -6.26
N CYS A 135 6.45 -3.27 -5.02
CA CYS A 135 7.86 -3.03 -4.70
C CYS A 135 8.77 -4.19 -5.13
N ASP A 136 8.22 -5.39 -5.31
CA ASP A 136 8.92 -6.58 -5.79
C ASP A 136 8.88 -6.75 -7.32
N HIS A 137 8.23 -5.82 -8.05
CA HIS A 137 8.03 -5.98 -9.49
C HIS A 137 9.32 -5.78 -10.29
N ARG A 138 9.74 -6.81 -11.05
CA ARG A 138 11.01 -6.82 -11.79
C ARG A 138 11.17 -5.68 -12.81
N LEU A 139 10.08 -5.22 -13.43
CA LEU A 139 10.11 -4.10 -14.37
C LEU A 139 10.56 -2.77 -13.73
N ASN A 140 10.50 -2.65 -12.40
CA ASN A 140 10.96 -1.45 -11.70
C ASN A 140 12.47 -1.47 -11.40
N ILE A 141 13.15 -2.63 -11.53
CA ILE A 141 14.58 -2.75 -11.21
C ILE A 141 15.44 -1.82 -12.09
N PRO A 142 15.26 -1.75 -13.43
CA PRO A 142 16.03 -0.83 -14.27
C PRO A 142 15.74 0.66 -13.97
N LEU A 143 14.56 0.98 -13.42
CA LEU A 143 14.24 2.33 -12.95
C LEU A 143 15.08 2.70 -11.72
N ALA A 144 15.20 1.81 -10.73
CA ALA A 144 16.05 2.04 -9.57
C ALA A 144 17.54 2.15 -9.93
N GLN A 145 18.04 1.29 -10.82
CA GLN A 145 19.45 1.29 -11.24
C GLN A 145 19.89 2.59 -11.94
N ARG A 146 18.99 3.24 -12.68
CA ARG A 146 19.23 4.56 -13.30
C ARG A 146 19.18 5.72 -12.29
N GLY A 147 18.68 5.46 -11.08
CA GLY A 147 18.33 6.47 -10.09
C GLY A 147 16.91 7.02 -10.31
N ASN A 148 16.22 7.29 -9.21
CA ASN A 148 14.89 7.88 -9.20
C ASN A 148 14.78 8.95 -8.10
N MET A 149 13.73 9.78 -8.20
CA MET A 149 13.55 10.98 -7.38
C MET A 149 13.62 10.71 -5.87
N PHE A 150 13.06 9.59 -5.40
CA PHE A 150 12.95 9.26 -3.98
C PHE A 150 13.93 8.17 -3.54
N GLY A 151 14.97 7.86 -4.31
CA GLY A 151 15.97 6.84 -3.92
C GLY A 151 15.35 5.46 -3.67
N GLN A 152 14.29 5.13 -4.41
CA GLN A 152 13.55 3.88 -4.29
C GLN A 152 14.38 2.69 -4.79
N ALA A 153 14.14 1.54 -4.17
CA ALA A 153 14.70 0.25 -4.58
C ALA A 153 13.55 -0.74 -4.85
N PHE A 154 13.80 -1.72 -5.70
CA PHE A 154 12.80 -2.72 -6.09
C PHE A 154 13.42 -4.11 -6.15
N GLY A 155 12.62 -5.11 -5.78
CA GLY A 155 13.02 -6.52 -5.75
C GLY A 155 12.46 -7.24 -4.52
N ASN A 156 12.85 -8.50 -4.35
CA ASN A 156 12.27 -9.37 -3.31
C ASN A 156 12.52 -8.90 -1.86
N LYS A 157 13.45 -7.95 -1.65
CA LYS A 157 13.72 -7.34 -0.33
C LYS A 157 13.21 -5.91 -0.24
N SER A 158 12.40 -5.46 -1.21
CA SER A 158 11.77 -4.15 -1.20
C SER A 158 10.31 -4.26 -0.77
N ILE A 159 9.92 -3.35 0.12
CA ILE A 159 8.57 -3.23 0.65
C ILE A 159 8.11 -1.79 0.55
N CYS A 160 6.82 -1.57 0.76
CA CYS A 160 6.31 -0.23 0.88
C CYS A 160 6.67 0.34 2.26
N ILE A 161 7.32 1.50 2.28
CA ILE A 161 7.63 2.23 3.52
C ILE A 161 6.72 3.45 3.60
N PRO A 162 5.84 3.53 4.62
CA PRO A 162 5.05 4.72 4.86
C PRO A 162 5.94 5.87 5.35
N HIS A 163 5.61 7.09 4.95
CA HIS A 163 6.31 8.30 5.35
C HIS A 163 5.59 8.95 6.53
N MET A 164 6.35 9.52 7.46
CA MET A 164 5.84 10.46 8.44
C MET A 164 6.11 11.89 7.94
N GLY A 165 5.08 12.48 7.33
CA GLY A 165 5.16 13.78 6.67
C GLY A 165 5.80 13.71 5.29
N ALA A 166 5.87 14.87 4.62
CA ALA A 166 6.42 14.97 3.28
C ALA A 166 7.96 14.89 3.29
N TRP A 167 8.53 13.95 2.53
CA TRP A 167 9.98 13.89 2.34
C TRP A 167 10.43 14.97 1.37
N ARG A 168 11.51 15.67 1.71
CA ARG A 168 12.25 16.52 0.76
C ARG A 168 13.15 15.61 -0.06
N ALA A 169 12.98 15.60 -1.37
CA ALA A 169 13.81 14.84 -2.30
C ALA A 169 14.38 15.75 -3.39
N GLU A 170 15.61 15.47 -3.82
CA GLU A 170 16.33 16.28 -4.81
C GLU A 170 17.11 15.40 -5.82
N MET A 171 16.92 15.64 -7.11
CA MET A 171 17.64 14.92 -8.17
C MET A 171 17.78 15.80 -9.42
N ASN A 172 18.98 15.85 -9.99
CA ASN A 172 19.28 16.58 -11.23
C ASN A 172 18.80 18.05 -11.20
N GLY A 173 19.00 18.74 -10.09
CA GLY A 173 18.58 20.14 -9.88
C GLY A 173 17.07 20.35 -9.67
N LYS A 174 16.27 19.28 -9.65
CA LYS A 174 14.84 19.33 -9.31
C LYS A 174 14.65 18.95 -7.86
N LEU A 175 13.82 19.71 -7.15
CA LEU A 175 13.43 19.48 -5.77
C LEU A 175 11.93 19.21 -5.68
N THR A 176 11.53 18.29 -4.80
CA THR A 176 10.12 18.08 -4.44
C THR A 176 9.99 17.89 -2.92
N GLN A 177 8.84 18.29 -2.41
CA GLN A 177 8.39 18.02 -1.04
C GLN A 177 6.86 17.89 -1.07
N ASP A 178 6.35 17.12 -2.04
CA ASP A 178 4.92 16.97 -2.27
C ASP A 178 4.26 16.22 -1.10
N PRO A 179 3.32 16.85 -0.36
CA PRO A 179 2.68 16.22 0.80
C PRO A 179 1.79 15.03 0.44
N ARG A 180 1.46 14.85 -0.84
CA ARG A 180 0.73 13.68 -1.32
C ARG A 180 1.60 12.44 -1.35
N VAL A 181 2.93 12.55 -1.41
CA VAL A 181 3.82 11.39 -1.37
C VAL A 181 3.97 10.95 0.08
N LYS A 182 3.25 9.90 0.47
CA LYS A 182 3.24 9.35 1.83
C LYS A 182 3.80 7.94 1.91
N ALA A 183 4.29 7.41 0.80
CA ALA A 183 4.83 6.07 0.71
C ALA A 183 5.72 5.92 -0.52
N THR A 184 6.77 5.12 -0.38
CA THR A 184 7.68 4.73 -1.47
C THR A 184 8.26 3.34 -1.23
N CYS A 185 8.78 2.70 -2.29
CA CYS A 185 9.39 1.38 -2.20
C CYS A 185 10.86 1.44 -1.79
N HIS A 186 11.24 0.73 -0.73
CA HIS A 186 12.62 0.67 -0.25
C HIS A 186 13.01 -0.73 0.20
N ASP A 187 14.28 -1.04 0.00
CA ASP A 187 14.87 -2.26 0.51
C ASP A 187 14.93 -2.22 2.04
N TYR A 188 14.90 -3.39 2.67
CA TYR A 188 15.14 -3.54 4.09
C TYR A 188 16.19 -4.61 4.38
N LYS A 189 16.84 -4.49 5.54
CA LYS A 189 17.75 -5.47 6.12
C LYS A 189 17.26 -5.85 7.50
N CYS A 190 17.41 -7.12 7.84
CA CYS A 190 17.10 -7.65 9.15
C CYS A 190 18.40 -7.88 9.93
N SER A 191 18.46 -7.33 11.13
CA SER A 191 19.53 -7.54 12.12
C SER A 191 18.88 -7.64 13.50
N ARG A 192 19.44 -7.01 14.55
CA ARG A 192 18.76 -6.84 15.85
C ARG A 192 17.49 -5.98 15.75
N THR A 193 17.46 -5.08 14.77
CA THR A 193 16.31 -4.28 14.38
C THR A 193 16.15 -4.32 12.86
N VAL A 194 14.98 -3.93 12.34
CA VAL A 194 14.85 -3.65 10.91
C VAL A 194 15.73 -2.45 10.56
N GLN A 195 16.32 -2.47 9.38
CA GLN A 195 17.00 -1.31 8.81
C GLN A 195 16.41 -1.04 7.43
N ILE A 196 16.06 0.22 7.16
CA ILE A 196 15.53 0.66 5.87
C ILE A 196 16.70 1.15 5.01
N VAL A 197 16.72 0.77 3.74
CA VAL A 197 17.75 1.18 2.79
C VAL A 197 17.15 2.21 1.83
N VAL A 198 17.60 3.46 1.94
CA VAL A 198 17.14 4.59 1.13
C VAL A 198 18.33 5.18 0.42
N ASP A 199 18.25 5.32 -0.91
CA ASP A 199 19.35 5.83 -1.75
C ASP A 199 20.68 5.08 -1.54
N GLY A 200 20.60 3.76 -1.30
CA GLY A 200 21.77 2.91 -1.01
C GLY A 200 22.33 3.02 0.42
N GLU A 201 21.87 4.01 1.20
CA GLU A 201 22.27 4.21 2.59
C GLU A 201 21.33 3.47 3.54
N THR A 202 21.84 3.01 4.69
CA THR A 202 21.09 2.16 5.63
C THR A 202 20.73 2.91 6.91
N PHE A 203 19.45 2.88 7.30
CA PHE A 203 18.90 3.62 8.44
C PHE A 203 18.24 2.66 9.43
N PRO A 204 18.64 2.62 10.71
CA PRO A 204 18.09 1.70 11.69
C PRO A 204 16.70 2.14 12.18
N CYS A 205 15.80 1.17 12.35
CA CYS A 205 14.49 1.34 12.98
C CYS A 205 14.53 0.98 14.46
N ILE A 206 14.70 1.98 15.33
CA ILE A 206 14.85 1.78 16.78
C ILE A 206 13.56 2.10 17.54
N SER A 207 12.85 3.16 17.14
CA SER A 207 11.69 3.71 17.87
C SER A 207 10.39 3.66 17.06
N GLY A 208 10.29 2.78 16.06
CA GLY A 208 9.16 2.76 15.12
C GLY A 208 9.23 3.86 14.05
N ILE A 209 10.15 4.82 14.18
CA ILE A 209 10.43 5.86 13.18
C ILE A 209 11.93 5.86 12.88
N ALA A 210 12.29 5.92 11.59
CA ALA A 210 13.66 6.11 11.15
C ALA A 210 13.81 7.49 10.51
N LYS A 211 14.76 8.29 11.03
CA LYS A 211 15.14 9.57 10.42
C LYS A 211 16.01 9.29 9.19
N ILE A 212 15.52 9.65 8.03
CA ILE A 212 16.18 9.44 6.74
C ILE A 212 16.86 10.73 6.33
N LYS A 213 18.19 10.69 6.21
CA LYS A 213 18.98 11.83 5.75
C LYS A 213 20.11 11.33 4.87
N THR A 214 19.95 11.50 3.57
CA THR A 214 21.00 11.29 2.56
C THR A 214 21.40 12.64 1.97
N ARG A 215 22.32 12.65 0.99
CA ARG A 215 22.60 13.88 0.22
C ARG A 215 21.35 14.43 -0.48
N ARG A 216 20.40 13.57 -0.86
CA ARG A 216 19.26 13.91 -1.72
C ARG A 216 17.91 13.84 -1.02
N ILE A 217 17.82 13.12 0.10
CA ILE A 217 16.56 12.83 0.79
C ILE A 217 16.63 13.30 2.25
N ASP A 218 15.57 13.95 2.71
CA ASP A 218 15.37 14.33 4.10
C ASP A 218 13.92 14.10 4.51
N GLY A 219 13.70 13.24 5.50
CA GLY A 219 12.36 12.88 5.95
C GLY A 219 12.37 11.85 7.07
N ASN A 220 11.19 11.37 7.44
CA ASN A 220 11.03 10.32 8.43
C ASN A 220 10.24 9.15 7.84
N ALA A 221 10.73 7.93 8.01
CA ALA A 221 10.05 6.70 7.64
C ALA A 221 9.34 6.11 8.86
N ILE A 222 8.11 5.61 8.66
CA ILE A 222 7.45 4.72 9.62
C ILE A 222 8.03 3.33 9.40
N CYS A 223 8.57 2.76 10.47
CA CYS A 223 9.26 1.49 10.41
C CYS A 223 8.29 0.31 10.23
N PRO A 224 8.63 -0.67 9.38
CA PRO A 224 7.86 -1.89 9.27
C PRO A 224 7.96 -2.71 10.56
N ASP A 225 6.93 -3.50 10.84
CA ASP A 225 6.94 -4.44 11.96
C ASP A 225 7.97 -5.56 11.69
N MET A 226 8.85 -5.80 12.66
CA MET A 226 9.88 -6.84 12.59
C MET A 226 9.28 -8.24 12.35
N ASN A 227 8.12 -8.53 12.93
CA ASN A 227 7.43 -9.81 12.76
C ASN A 227 6.89 -10.00 11.33
N ASP A 228 6.58 -8.90 10.65
CA ASP A 228 6.10 -8.92 9.28
C ASP A 228 7.23 -9.18 8.29
N VAL A 229 8.38 -8.52 8.47
CA VAL A 229 9.45 -8.49 7.45
C VAL A 229 10.65 -9.39 7.77
N CYS A 230 10.90 -9.72 9.04
CA CYS A 230 12.09 -10.46 9.47
C CYS A 230 11.78 -11.87 10.02
N ARG A 231 10.83 -12.60 9.40
CA ARG A 231 10.38 -13.93 9.86
C ARG A 231 11.52 -14.95 10.13
N ALA A 232 12.66 -14.84 9.45
CA ALA A 232 13.83 -15.71 9.64
C ALA A 232 14.67 -15.44 10.90
N TYR A 233 14.48 -14.30 11.58
CA TYR A 233 15.17 -13.94 12.83
C TYR A 233 14.42 -14.39 14.10
N ARG A 234 13.42 -15.26 13.96
CA ARG A 234 12.70 -15.94 15.08
C ARG A 234 13.53 -17.02 15.81
N LYS A 235 14.85 -17.01 15.70
CA LYS A 235 15.71 -17.99 16.39
C LYS A 235 16.08 -17.52 17.78
#